data_AF-A0A8J4T673-F1
#
_entry.id   AF-A0A8J4T673-F1
#
_cell.length_a   1.000
_cell.length_b   1.000
_cell.length_c   1.000
_cell.angle_alpha   90.00
_cell.angle_beta   90.00
_cell.angle_gamma   90.00
#
_symmetry.space_group_name_H-M   'P 1'
#
loop_
_entity.id
_entity.type
_entity.pdbx_description
1 polymer ?
#
loop_
_entity_poly.entity_id
_entity_poly.type
_entity_poly.pdbx_seq_one_letter_code
_entity_poly.pdbx_strand_id
1 'polypeptide(L)'
;MTSDIAKRQRTVPSAKAFEFNWRRPVPDVLQKGAVFDRFDEETGTLETDCFVRVDPDGFFIYWKTENSVSLISNNAGRLPRWFFF
;
A
#
# COMPACT_ATOMS: atom_id res chain seq x y z
N MET A 1 -27.39 59.19 -10.60
CA MET A 1 -27.37 57.86 -9.94
C MET A 1 -26.67 56.91 -10.90
N THR A 2 -25.34 56.79 -10.78
CA THR A 2 -24.55 55.92 -11.66
C THR A 2 -24.48 54.54 -11.01
N SER A 3 -24.85 53.52 -11.77
CA SER A 3 -25.18 52.20 -11.28
C SER A 3 -23.92 51.39 -10.94
N ASP A 4 -23.89 50.81 -9.74
CA ASP A 4 -22.87 49.87 -9.24
C ASP A 4 -22.94 48.52 -9.97
N ILE A 5 -22.72 48.52 -11.29
CA ILE A 5 -22.58 47.34 -12.15
C ILE A 5 -21.08 46.99 -12.26
N ALA A 6 -20.33 47.20 -11.18
CA ALA A 6 -19.03 46.59 -11.01
C ALA A 6 -19.26 45.09 -10.76
N LYS A 7 -19.42 44.38 -11.88
CA LYS A 7 -19.33 42.94 -12.09
C LYS A 7 -18.68 42.25 -10.88
N ARG A 8 -19.53 41.66 -10.02
CA ARG A 8 -19.12 40.57 -9.13
C ARG A 8 -18.62 39.45 -10.01
N GLN A 9 -17.34 39.48 -10.35
CA GLN A 9 -16.65 38.39 -11.01
C GLN A 9 -16.63 37.28 -9.96
N ARG A 10 -17.60 36.36 -10.05
CA ARG A 10 -17.63 35.15 -9.24
C ARG A 10 -16.41 34.36 -9.70
N THR A 11 -15.28 34.56 -9.04
CA THR A 11 -14.10 33.72 -9.22
C THR A 11 -14.52 32.33 -8.79
N VAL A 12 -14.87 31.48 -9.77
CA VAL A 12 -14.93 30.05 -9.54
C VAL A 12 -13.56 29.67 -9.01
N PRO A 13 -13.44 29.11 -7.79
CA PRO A 13 -12.14 28.64 -7.32
C PRO A 13 -11.69 27.61 -8.35
N SER A 14 -10.57 27.91 -9.02
CA SER A 14 -9.92 26.95 -9.92
C SER A 14 -9.74 25.66 -9.12
N ALA A 15 -10.35 24.57 -9.57
CA ALA A 15 -10.18 23.28 -8.91
C ALA A 15 -8.68 23.02 -8.83
N LYS A 16 -8.16 22.80 -7.62
CA LYS A 16 -6.73 22.54 -7.41
C LYS A 16 -6.35 21.37 -8.33
N ALA A 17 -5.36 21.58 -9.19
CA ALA A 17 -4.86 20.52 -10.05
C ALA A 17 -4.41 19.33 -9.18
N PHE A 18 -4.82 18.12 -9.55
CA PHE A 18 -4.41 16.93 -8.85
C PHE A 18 -2.93 16.66 -9.12
N GLU A 19 -2.12 16.65 -8.08
CA GLU A 19 -0.72 16.23 -8.15
C GLU A 19 -0.64 14.72 -8.00
N PHE A 20 -0.43 14.03 -9.12
CA PHE A 20 -0.19 12.59 -9.11
C PHE A 20 1.22 12.28 -8.61
N ASN A 21 1.32 11.76 -7.39
CA ASN A 21 2.56 11.22 -6.86
C ASN A 21 2.53 9.68 -6.91
N TRP A 22 3.17 9.11 -7.91
CA TRP A 22 3.29 7.65 -8.08
C TRP A 22 4.16 6.99 -7.00
N ARG A 23 5.05 7.76 -6.37
CA ARG A 23 6.05 7.28 -5.40
C ARG A 23 5.77 7.80 -4.00
N ARG A 24 4.53 7.63 -3.53
CA ARG A 24 4.21 7.95 -2.14
C ARG A 24 5.00 6.98 -1.23
N PRO A 25 5.78 7.49 -0.25
CA PRO A 25 6.60 6.64 0.60
C PRO A 25 5.73 5.69 1.42
N VAL A 26 6.16 4.43 1.49
CA VAL A 26 5.53 3.43 2.33
C VAL A 26 5.80 3.77 3.81
N PRO A 27 4.79 3.72 4.71
CA PRO A 27 5.00 3.95 6.13
C PRO A 27 6.10 3.04 6.72
N ASP A 28 6.94 3.61 7.59
CA ASP A 28 8.07 2.90 8.21
C ASP A 28 7.65 1.62 8.93
N VAL A 29 6.45 1.58 9.50
CA VAL A 29 5.94 0.38 10.19
C VAL A 29 5.82 -0.80 9.22
N LEU A 30 5.32 -0.56 8.01
CA LEU A 30 5.19 -1.57 6.96
C LEU A 30 6.55 -1.94 6.35
N GLN A 31 7.46 -0.96 6.28
CA GLN A 31 8.82 -1.20 5.83
C GLN A 31 9.65 -1.97 6.85
N LYS A 32 9.49 -1.73 8.16
CA LYS A 32 10.19 -2.47 9.23
C LYS A 32 9.64 -3.89 9.37
N GLY A 33 8.33 -4.04 9.16
CA GLY A 33 7.64 -5.32 9.24
C GLY A 33 7.15 -5.67 10.62
N ALA A 34 6.32 -6.70 10.66
CA ALA A 34 5.80 -7.28 11.90
C ALA A 34 5.54 -8.78 11.69
N VAL A 35 5.40 -9.48 12.82
CA VAL A 35 5.13 -10.92 12.85
C VAL A 35 3.62 -11.13 12.89
N PHE A 36 3.13 -12.03 12.03
CA PHE A 36 1.73 -12.43 11.93
C PHE A 36 1.64 -13.92 11.66
N ASP A 37 0.52 -14.53 12.02
CA ASP A 37 0.20 -15.87 11.56
C ASP A 37 -0.54 -15.80 10.21
N ARG A 38 -0.21 -16.70 9.29
CA ARG A 38 -0.89 -16.83 8.00
C ARG A 38 -1.76 -18.09 8.03
N PHE A 39 -3.06 -17.90 7.88
CA PHE A 39 -4.01 -18.99 7.72
C PHE A 39 -4.43 -19.10 6.24
N ASP A 40 -4.38 -20.31 5.72
CA ASP A 40 -4.76 -20.64 4.35
C ASP A 40 -6.05 -21.47 4.37
N GLU A 41 -7.17 -20.85 3.96
CA GLU A 41 -8.51 -21.47 4.05
C GLU A 41 -8.67 -22.69 3.11
N GLU A 42 -7.99 -22.70 1.96
CA GLU A 42 -8.11 -23.79 0.98
C GLU A 42 -7.41 -25.07 1.47
N THR A 43 -6.27 -24.92 2.14
CA THR A 43 -5.47 -26.03 2.64
C THR A 43 -5.69 -26.32 4.12
N GLY A 44 -6.29 -25.39 4.87
CA GLY A 44 -6.39 -25.44 6.32
C GLY A 44 -5.04 -25.27 7.05
N THR A 45 -4.02 -24.79 6.35
CA THR A 45 -2.67 -24.65 6.90
C THR A 45 -2.54 -23.38 7.72
N LEU A 46 -1.98 -23.48 8.93
CA LEU A 46 -1.60 -22.34 9.75
C LEU A 46 -0.07 -22.23 9.81
N GLU A 47 0.46 -21.18 9.19
CA GLU A 47 1.88 -20.82 9.27
C GLU A 47 2.05 -19.76 10.36
N THR A 48 2.62 -20.16 11.50
CA THR A 48 2.86 -19.23 12.61
C THR A 48 4.13 -18.41 12.41
N ASP A 49 4.18 -17.26 13.07
CA ASP A 49 5.38 -16.42 13.16
C ASP A 49 5.93 -15.96 11.80
N CYS A 50 5.06 -15.68 10.84
CA CYS A 50 5.44 -15.13 9.55
C CYS A 50 5.89 -13.67 9.70
N PHE A 51 7.14 -13.37 9.37
CA PHE A 51 7.62 -11.99 9.33
C PHE A 51 7.23 -11.31 8.02
N VAL A 52 6.28 -10.38 8.06
CA VAL A 52 5.67 -9.72 6.90
C VAL A 52 6.20 -8.30 6.71
N ARG A 53 6.54 -7.93 5.47
CA ARG A 53 7.07 -6.60 5.09
C ARG A 53 6.58 -6.15 3.72
N VAL A 54 6.71 -4.84 3.50
CA VAL A 54 6.42 -4.18 2.22
C VAL A 54 7.70 -3.55 1.65
N ASP A 55 7.88 -3.60 0.34
CA ASP A 55 9.01 -2.94 -0.33
C ASP A 55 8.86 -1.40 -0.31
N PRO A 56 9.94 -0.62 -0.50
CA PRO A 56 9.91 0.84 -0.37
C PRO A 56 8.96 1.57 -1.32
N ASP A 57 8.73 1.00 -2.50
CA ASP A 57 7.84 1.58 -3.52
C ASP A 57 6.39 1.03 -3.41
N GLY A 58 6.16 0.06 -2.50
CA GLY A 58 4.83 -0.45 -2.16
C GLY A 58 4.19 -1.32 -3.24
N PHE A 59 5.00 -2.04 -4.02
CA PHE A 59 4.56 -2.94 -5.06
C PHE A 59 4.25 -4.35 -4.56
N PHE A 60 4.94 -4.79 -3.51
CA PHE A 60 5.00 -6.16 -3.04
C PHE A 60 4.89 -6.25 -1.53
N ILE A 61 4.00 -7.14 -1.10
CA ILE A 61 4.00 -7.68 0.26
C ILE A 61 4.71 -9.03 0.20
N TYR A 62 5.66 -9.25 1.10
CA TYR A 62 6.41 -10.49 1.19
C TYR A 62 6.53 -10.92 2.66
N TRP A 63 6.64 -12.23 2.88
CA TRP A 63 6.80 -12.80 4.20
C TRP A 63 7.82 -13.93 4.23
N LYS A 64 8.34 -14.22 5.42
CA LYS A 64 9.22 -15.35 5.68
C LYS A 64 8.75 -16.11 6.92
N THR A 65 8.70 -17.42 6.84
CA THR A 65 8.43 -18.33 7.97
C THR A 65 9.74 -18.82 8.59
N GLU A 66 9.77 -19.05 9.91
CA GLU A 66 10.94 -19.57 10.64
C GLU A 66 11.36 -20.97 10.14
N ASN A 67 10.40 -21.76 9.65
CA ASN A 67 10.59 -23.16 9.31
C ASN A 67 10.99 -23.40 7.84
N SER A 68 11.28 -22.32 7.09
CA SER A 68 11.86 -22.41 5.74
C SER A 68 13.37 -22.73 5.81
N VAL A 69 13.71 -23.85 6.44
CA VAL A 69 15.04 -24.47 6.37
C VAL A 69 15.32 -24.83 4.91
N SER A 70 15.99 -23.92 4.20
CA SER A 70 17.03 -24.16 3.18
C SER A 70 16.87 -25.29 2.15
N LEU A 71 15.66 -25.79 1.85
CA LEU A 71 15.48 -26.87 0.86
C LEU A 71 14.53 -26.54 -0.30
N ILE A 72 13.79 -25.42 -0.28
CA ILE A 72 12.96 -25.02 -1.43
C ILE A 72 12.86 -23.49 -1.53
N SER A 73 13.98 -22.80 -1.79
CA SER A 73 13.98 -21.36 -2.06
C SER A 73 13.45 -21.07 -3.47
N ASN A 74 12.13 -21.14 -3.67
CA ASN A 74 11.47 -20.53 -4.84
C ASN A 74 10.06 -19.97 -4.56
N ASN A 75 9.47 -20.20 -3.38
CA ASN A 75 8.14 -19.68 -3.04
C ASN A 75 8.18 -18.65 -1.90
N ALA A 76 8.96 -17.59 -2.06
CA ALA A 76 8.71 -16.38 -1.28
C ALA A 76 7.42 -15.76 -1.85
N GLY A 77 6.30 -15.95 -1.14
CA GLY A 77 5.00 -15.40 -1.53
C GLY A 77 5.13 -13.91 -1.80
N ARG A 78 4.86 -13.53 -3.04
CA ARG A 78 4.99 -12.16 -3.54
C ARG A 78 3.65 -11.76 -4.11
N LEU A 79 2.84 -11.08 -3.31
CA LEU A 79 1.53 -10.62 -3.77
C LEU A 79 1.66 -9.17 -4.31
N PRO A 80 1.19 -8.90 -5.54
CA PRO A 80 1.17 -7.56 -6.07
C PRO A 80 0.09 -6.72 -5.36
N ARG A 81 0.38 -5.43 -5.25
CA ARG A 81 -0.47 -4.37 -4.66
C ARG A 81 -1.96 -4.39 -5.05
N TRP A 82 -2.34 -4.98 -6.18
CA TRP A 82 -3.71 -5.02 -6.69
C TRP A 82 -4.68 -5.92 -5.91
N PHE A 83 -4.22 -6.70 -4.93
CA PHE A 83 -5.09 -7.58 -4.12
C PHE A 83 -5.92 -6.85 -3.04
N PHE A 84 -5.74 -5.53 -2.86
CA PHE A 84 -6.40 -4.76 -1.80
C PHE A 84 -7.28 -3.59 -2.30
N PHE A 85 -7.62 -3.53 -3.60
CA PHE A 85 -8.55 -2.54 -4.17
C PHE A 85 -9.64 -3.21 -5.00
#